data_AF-A0A913XQ66-F1
#
_entry.id   AF-A0A913XQ66-F1
#
_cell.length_a   1.000
_cell.length_b   1.000
_cell.length_c   1.000
_cell.angle_alpha   90.00
_cell.angle_beta   90.00
_cell.angle_gamma   90.00
#
_symmetry.space_group_name_H-M   'P 1'
#
loop_
_entity.id
_entity.type
_entity.pdbx_description
1 polymer ?
#
loop_
_entity_poly.entity_id
_entity_poly.type
_entity_poly.pdbx_seq_one_letter_code
_entity_poly.pdbx_strand_id
1 'polypeptide(L)'
;MDAIEHQLITALQKRSMTHVLQDLKCSKCGGIKDTNMSKYCKCGSNFTLTAPAAEFAEKMRTFRNIAKHYKMNLLQDIVNWIIQDNPV
;
A
#
# COMPACT_ATOMS: atom_id res chain seq x y z
N MET A 1 17.49 3.97 20.03
CA MET A 1 16.40 3.09 19.53
C MET A 1 15.53 3.84 18.53
N ASP A 2 15.24 5.11 18.79
CA ASP A 2 14.35 5.96 17.99
C ASP A 2 14.72 6.09 16.51
N ALA A 3 16.01 6.09 16.17
CA ALA A 3 16.45 6.19 14.76
C ALA A 3 15.93 5.02 13.89
N ILE A 4 15.87 3.80 14.43
CA ILE A 4 15.35 2.63 13.71
C ILE A 4 13.84 2.72 13.58
N GLU A 5 13.15 3.11 14.65
CA GLU A 5 11.69 3.29 14.64
C GLU A 5 11.28 4.35 13.60
N HIS A 6 11.96 5.50 13.57
CA HIS A 6 11.71 6.54 12.57
C HIS A 6 11.98 6.08 11.14
N GLN A 7 13.06 5.31 10.90
CA GLN A 7 13.32 4.76 9.57
C GLN A 7 12.24 3.77 9.13
N LEU A 8 11.76 2.92 10.05
CA LEU A 8 10.65 2.00 9.77
C LEU A 8 9.36 2.76 9.46
N ILE A 9 9.07 3.85 10.19
CA ILE A 9 7.92 4.72 9.93
C ILE A 9 8.02 5.36 8.54
N THR A 10 9.17 5.92 8.17
CA THR A 10 9.36 6.50 6.84
C THR A 10 9.19 5.44 5.74
N ALA A 11 9.72 4.24 5.93
CA ALA A 11 9.55 3.13 5.00
C ALA A 11 8.09 2.71 4.86
N LEU A 12 7.35 2.63 5.98
CA LEU A 12 5.93 2.33 6.05
C LEU A 12 5.09 3.36 5.26
N GLN A 13 5.31 4.66 5.53
CA GLN A 13 4.62 5.75 4.86
C GLN A 13 4.87 5.74 3.35
N LYS A 14 6.13 5.55 2.93
CA LYS A 14 6.48 5.43 1.52
C LYS A 14 5.75 4.26 0.87
N ARG A 15 5.65 3.11 1.55
CA ARG A 15 4.92 1.94 1.04
C ARG A 15 3.42 2.21 0.90
N SER A 16 2.81 2.90 1.88
CA SER A 16 1.41 3.35 1.82
C SER A 16 1.17 4.27 0.63
N MET A 17 2.02 5.28 0.46
CA MET A 17 1.96 6.20 -0.67
C MET A 17 2.07 5.47 -2.01
N THR A 18 3.01 4.53 -2.16
CA THR A 18 3.14 3.73 -3.38
C THR A 18 1.89 2.88 -3.65
N HIS A 19 1.24 2.33 -2.63
CA HIS A 19 0.01 1.55 -2.82
C HIS A 19 -1.16 2.42 -3.31
N VAL A 20 -1.30 3.64 -2.77
CA VAL A 20 -2.37 4.57 -3.15
C VAL A 20 -2.13 5.18 -4.54
N LEU A 21 -0.88 5.55 -4.84
CA LEU A 21 -0.49 6.23 -6.08
C LEU A 21 -0.08 5.25 -7.19
N GLN A 22 -0.28 3.95 -7.02
CA GLN A 22 0.07 2.98 -8.05
C GLN A 22 -0.72 3.19 -9.33
N ASP A 23 -0.11 2.84 -10.45
CA ASP A 23 -0.82 2.78 -11.72
C ASP A 23 -1.86 1.65 -11.71
N LEU A 24 -2.86 1.78 -12.57
CA LEU A 24 -3.78 0.70 -12.90
C LEU A 24 -3.48 0.16 -14.29
N LYS A 25 -3.53 -1.16 -14.44
CA LYS A 25 -3.22 -1.88 -15.67
C LYS A 25 -4.46 -2.59 -16.20
N CYS A 26 -4.69 -2.56 -17.51
CA CYS A 26 -5.77 -3.31 -18.13
C CYS A 26 -5.52 -4.82 -18.03
N SER A 27 -6.52 -5.58 -17.57
CA SER A 27 -6.41 -7.04 -17.42
C SER A 27 -6.27 -7.80 -18.75
N LYS A 28 -6.68 -7.18 -19.87
CA LYS A 28 -6.68 -7.82 -21.20
C LYS A 28 -5.49 -7.39 -22.06
N CYS A 29 -5.33 -6.09 -22.32
CA CYS A 29 -4.27 -5.58 -23.21
C CYS A 29 -2.99 -5.17 -22.48
N GLY A 30 -3.02 -5.10 -21.15
CA GLY A 30 -1.86 -4.70 -20.35
C GLY A 30 -1.49 -3.21 -20.40
N GLY A 31 -2.27 -2.37 -21.09
CA GLY A 31 -2.05 -0.93 -21.12
C GLY A 31 -2.29 -0.27 -19.75
N ILE A 32 -1.53 0.78 -19.46
CA ILE A 32 -1.68 1.61 -18.25
C ILE A 32 -2.84 2.59 -18.43
N LYS A 33 -3.59 2.85 -17.35
CA LYS A 33 -4.68 3.81 -17.32
C LYS A 33 -4.13 5.24 -17.47
N ASP A 34 -4.49 5.91 -18.56
CA ASP A 34 -4.00 7.24 -18.94
C ASP A 34 -4.94 8.38 -18.52
N THR A 35 -6.17 8.08 -18.10
CA THR A 35 -7.19 9.08 -17.72
C THR A 35 -7.77 8.79 -16.35
N ASN A 36 -8.17 9.82 -15.60
CA ASN A 36 -8.71 9.63 -14.24
C ASN A 36 -10.14 9.04 -14.23
N MET A 37 -11.01 9.52 -15.12
CA MET A 37 -12.45 9.24 -15.09
C MET A 37 -12.86 7.96 -15.82
N SER A 38 -11.99 7.37 -16.66
CA SER A 38 -12.35 6.15 -17.39
C SER A 38 -12.46 4.95 -16.45
N LYS A 39 -13.66 4.35 -16.41
CA LYS A 39 -13.92 3.12 -15.65
C LYS A 39 -13.35 1.88 -16.33
N TYR A 40 -13.37 1.86 -17.66
CA TYR A 40 -12.92 0.74 -18.48
C TYR A 40 -11.80 1.18 -19.43
N CYS A 41 -10.98 0.22 -19.83
CA CYS A 41 -9.99 0.42 -20.87
C CYS A 41 -10.66 0.62 -22.24
N LYS A 42 -9.97 1.24 -23.19
CA LYS A 42 -10.41 1.39 -24.60
C LYS A 42 -10.75 0.05 -25.27
N CYS A 43 -10.19 -1.07 -24.76
CA CYS A 43 -10.52 -2.43 -25.21
C CYS A 43 -11.75 -3.07 -24.52
N GLY A 44 -12.45 -2.33 -23.65
CA GLY A 44 -13.66 -2.75 -22.95
C GLY A 44 -13.45 -3.55 -21.65
N SER A 45 -12.20 -3.84 -21.27
CA SER A 45 -11.89 -4.61 -20.05
C SER A 45 -11.62 -3.71 -18.83
N ASN A 46 -11.70 -4.31 -17.65
CA ASN A 46 -11.41 -3.64 -16.38
C ASN A 46 -9.91 -3.35 -16.20
N PHE A 47 -9.63 -2.33 -15.40
CA PHE A 47 -8.30 -2.11 -14.86
C PHE A 47 -8.12 -2.85 -13.54
N THR A 48 -6.91 -3.34 -13.29
CA THR A 48 -6.47 -4.01 -12.07
C THR A 48 -5.29 -3.27 -11.46
N LEU A 49 -5.08 -3.45 -10.16
CA LEU A 49 -3.90 -2.93 -9.46
C LEU A 49 -2.61 -3.46 -10.11
N THR A 50 -1.58 -2.62 -10.19
CA THR A 50 -0.24 -3.04 -10.63
C THR A 50 0.51 -3.77 -9.51
N ALA A 51 0.23 -3.40 -8.25
CA ALA A 51 0.68 -4.07 -7.04
C ALA A 51 -0.53 -4.59 -6.24
N PRO A 52 -0.67 -5.91 -6.01
CA PRO A 52 -1.82 -6.48 -5.31
C PRO A 52 -2.00 -5.92 -3.89
N ALA A 53 -3.25 -5.68 -3.51
CA ALA A 53 -3.66 -5.28 -2.17
C ALA A 53 -3.18 -6.28 -1.09
N ALA A 54 -3.21 -7.59 -1.41
CA ALA A 54 -2.70 -8.64 -0.52
C ALA A 54 -1.21 -8.49 -0.19
N GLU A 55 -0.37 -8.04 -1.13
CA GLU A 55 1.05 -7.81 -0.87
C GLU A 55 1.23 -6.66 0.13
N PHE A 56 0.43 -5.59 -0.03
CA PHE A 56 0.42 -4.47 0.91
C PHE A 56 0.01 -4.92 2.32
N ALA A 57 -1.07 -5.69 2.44
CA ALA A 57 -1.56 -6.23 3.71
C ALA A 57 -0.49 -7.07 4.45
N GLU A 58 0.19 -7.98 3.74
CA GLU A 58 1.25 -8.81 4.32
C GLU A 58 2.43 -7.99 4.83
N LYS A 59 2.81 -6.92 4.11
CA LYS A 59 3.85 -6.00 4.58
C LYS A 59 3.41 -5.22 5.82
N MET A 60 2.17 -4.72 5.85
CA MET A 60 1.62 -4.03 7.03
C MET A 60 1.59 -4.93 8.26
N ARG A 61 1.21 -6.21 8.08
CA ARG A 61 1.26 -7.22 9.14
C ARG A 61 2.68 -7.43 9.68
N THR A 62 3.67 -7.42 8.80
CA THR A 62 5.08 -7.56 9.19
C THR A 62 5.54 -6.38 10.05
N PHE A 63 5.28 -5.14 9.64
CA PHE A 63 5.61 -3.94 10.43
C PHE A 63 4.92 -3.95 11.80
N ARG A 64 3.64 -4.33 11.85
CA ARG A 64 2.89 -4.46 13.12
C ARG A 64 3.52 -5.50 14.06
N ASN A 65 3.96 -6.64 13.52
CA ASN A 65 4.61 -7.68 14.31
C ASN A 65 5.96 -7.22 14.88
N ILE A 66 6.76 -6.53 14.07
CA ILE A 66 8.04 -5.93 14.51
C ILE A 66 7.75 -4.92 15.64
N ALA A 67 6.79 -4.02 15.43
CA ALA A 67 6.45 -3.00 16.40
C ALA A 67 6.03 -3.60 17.75
N LYS A 68 5.16 -4.63 17.72
CA LYS A 68 4.71 -5.33 18.91
C LYS A 68 5.84 -6.08 19.62
N HIS A 69 6.73 -6.74 18.88
CA HIS A 69 7.81 -7.54 19.46
C HIS A 69 8.87 -6.67 20.14
N TYR A 70 9.24 -5.55 19.52
CA TYR A 70 10.27 -4.64 20.03
C TYR A 70 9.71 -3.46 20.83
N LYS A 71 8.40 -3.43 21.12
CA LYS A 71 7.71 -2.37 21.88
C LYS A 71 7.88 -0.96 21.28
N MET A 72 7.81 -0.86 19.95
CA MET A 72 7.87 0.40 19.19
C MET A 72 6.45 1.00 19.11
N ASN A 73 6.07 1.80 20.09
CA ASN A 73 4.69 2.28 20.24
C ASN A 73 4.26 3.19 19.09
N LEU A 74 5.12 4.12 18.66
CA LEU A 74 4.78 5.07 17.59
C LEU A 74 4.61 4.35 16.25
N LEU A 75 5.51 3.42 15.94
CA LEU A 75 5.36 2.59 14.74
C LEU A 75 4.05 1.77 14.80
N GLN A 76 3.74 1.18 15.95
CA GLN A 76 2.51 0.39 16.11
C GLN A 76 1.25 1.23 15.86
N ASP A 77 1.19 2.44 16.41
CA ASP A 77 0.05 3.34 16.25
C ASP A 77 -0.13 3.76 14.79
N ILE A 78 0.96 4.13 14.11
CA ILE A 78 0.92 4.53 12.70
C ILE A 78 0.50 3.36 11.81
N VAL A 79 1.01 2.14 12.04
CA VAL A 79 0.60 0.96 11.28
C VAL A 79 -0.89 0.69 11.46
N ASN A 80 -1.40 0.76 12.68
CA ASN A 80 -2.82 0.53 12.95
C ASN A 80 -3.71 1.58 12.27
N TRP A 81 -3.30 2.85 12.31
CA TRP A 81 -4.00 3.94 11.64
C TRP A 81 -4.06 3.72 10.12
N ILE A 82 -2.93 3.39 9.48
CA ILE A 82 -2.88 3.13 8.03
C ILE A 82 -3.77 1.94 7.64
N ILE A 83 -3.80 0.86 8.44
CA ILE A 83 -4.63 -0.32 8.15
C ILE A 83 -6.13 0.01 8.28
N GLN A 84 -6.51 0.90 9.20
CA GLN A 84 -7.90 1.31 9.38
C GLN A 84 -8.38 2.20 8.22
N ASP A 85 -7.57 3.15 7.77
CA ASP A 85 -7.96 4.13 6.77
C ASP A 85 -7.78 3.64 5.32
N ASN A 86 -6.89 2.68 5.08
CA ASN A 86 -6.73 1.99 3.79
C ASN A 86 -7.22 0.54 3.90
N PRO A 87 -8.55 0.29 3.87
CA PRO A 87 -9.05 -1.07 3.85
C PRO A 87 -8.57 -1.76 2.57
N VAL A 88 -7.79 -2.82 2.78
CA VAL A 88 -7.24 -3.72 1.76
C VAL A 88 -8.29 -4.66 1.19
#